data_AF-A0A0G4NB08-F1
#
_entry.id   AF-A0A0G4NB08-F1
#
_cell.length_a   1.000
_cell.length_b   1.000
_cell.length_c   1.000
_cell.angle_alpha   90.00
_cell.angle_beta   90.00
_cell.angle_gamma   90.00
#
_symmetry.space_group_name_H-M   'P 1'
#
loop_
_entity.id
_entity.type
_entity.pdbx_description
1 polymer ?
#
loop_
_entity_poly.entity_id
_entity_poly.type
_entity_poly.pdbx_seq_one_letter_code
_entity_poly.pdbx_strand_id
1 'polypeptide(L)'
;MASWFRRQIRVKLDFGLSSSSLDEKTKAAWGYSFGAIYSVTLDRDALSTSLVITDEDDKPFELQVLLHTYLRVPDVTAVRLSSLDGASYLDKTESLATKTQSGDLALTGETDRIYTPLGGPKVPIVVSDNASGRKLYSLTRDNLDDTDSEADSNRDFKTRIDKLHWRGELGEQVISHDMLHGNHRHRLLHQVNNATKGDEVTMLLPTPGDPKKFSHERVHVQEANAALPFDVGVSSYPSCEDAGCAAARLEFGEKGEEGESGEPLKYRYVLLLDDDSSPPKRLMQTLRSGSVPVLSSIFRTWCTERLLPWVHFVPVDIRFQALHSTLAYFTGLEGRVPVNGREIKFEGRVSDAKWIATAGRQWADKALRREDMEVYLFRLLLEWGRVVDAGRDSLGFKIES
;
A
#
# COMPACT_ATOMS: atom_id res chain seq x y z
N MET A 1 22.65 45.37 31.28
CA MET A 1 22.69 43.92 31.59
C MET A 1 21.41 43.55 32.34
N ALA A 2 20.32 43.29 31.61
CA ALA A 2 19.04 42.87 32.19
C ALA A 2 18.34 41.89 31.24
N SER A 3 18.78 40.64 31.31
CA SER A 3 18.12 39.48 30.71
C SER A 3 16.83 39.19 31.48
N TRP A 4 15.72 39.78 31.04
CA TRP A 4 14.39 39.40 31.53
C TRP A 4 13.88 38.21 30.72
N PHE A 5 13.58 37.12 31.44
CA PHE A 5 12.98 35.87 30.96
C PHE A 5 11.85 36.12 29.95
N ARG A 6 12.11 35.93 28.65
CA ARG A 6 11.04 35.69 27.67
C ARG A 6 10.54 34.26 27.87
N ARG A 7 9.61 34.05 28.80
CA ARG A 7 8.86 32.77 28.91
C ARG A 7 8.31 32.41 27.53
N GLN A 8 8.70 31.25 26.99
CA GLN A 8 7.98 30.63 25.88
C GLN A 8 6.56 30.31 26.38
N ILE A 9 5.59 31.12 25.97
CA ILE A 9 4.18 30.83 26.21
C ILE A 9 3.78 29.83 25.13
N ARG A 10 3.91 28.55 25.46
CA ARG A 10 3.28 27.45 24.73
C ARG A 10 2.03 27.09 25.52
N VAL A 11 0.87 27.17 24.87
CA VAL A 11 -0.40 26.75 25.48
C VAL A 11 -0.90 25.53 24.73
N LYS A 12 -1.06 24.42 25.44
CA LYS A 12 -1.63 23.19 24.89
C LYS A 12 -2.98 22.95 25.56
N LEU A 13 -4.01 22.77 24.75
CA LEU A 13 -5.33 22.32 25.19
C LEU A 13 -5.55 20.91 24.66
N ASP A 14 -5.95 20.01 25.54
CA ASP A 14 -6.31 18.64 25.20
C ASP A 14 -7.83 18.46 25.33
N PHE A 15 -8.43 18.03 24.24
CA PHE A 15 -9.84 17.65 24.18
C PHE A 15 -9.89 16.12 24.20
N GLY A 16 -10.22 15.58 25.38
CA GLY A 16 -10.37 14.14 25.58
C GLY A 16 -11.80 13.70 25.28
N LEU A 17 -11.92 12.65 24.47
CA LEU A 17 -13.15 11.88 24.30
C LEU A 17 -12.80 10.43 24.62
N SER A 18 -13.35 9.89 25.69
CA SER A 18 -13.12 8.50 26.07
C SER A 18 -14.45 7.81 26.26
N SER A 19 -14.45 6.49 26.15
CA SER A 19 -15.66 5.71 26.41
C SER A 19 -16.18 5.95 27.82
N SER A 20 -15.30 6.16 28.80
CA SER A 20 -15.69 6.52 30.17
C SER A 20 -16.41 7.86 30.30
N SER A 21 -16.25 8.79 29.35
CA SER A 21 -16.88 10.13 29.37
C SER A 21 -18.14 10.24 28.52
N LEU A 22 -18.53 9.18 27.81
CA LEU A 22 -19.73 9.12 26.97
C LEU A 22 -20.97 8.68 27.76
N ASP A 23 -22.15 9.15 27.33
CA ASP A 23 -23.43 8.64 27.82
C ASP A 23 -23.73 7.25 27.23
N GLU A 24 -24.60 6.49 27.89
CA GLU A 24 -24.91 5.10 27.51
C GLU A 24 -25.47 4.98 26.08
N LYS A 25 -26.21 5.98 25.58
CA LYS A 25 -26.73 5.95 24.21
C LYS A 25 -25.59 6.13 23.20
N THR A 26 -24.66 7.05 23.46
CA THR A 26 -23.50 7.28 22.57
C THR A 26 -22.51 6.12 22.61
N LYS A 27 -22.25 5.55 23.79
CA LYS A 27 -21.47 4.31 23.92
C LYS A 27 -22.09 3.17 23.11
N ALA A 28 -23.40 2.98 23.21
CA ALA A 28 -24.10 1.94 22.46
C ALA A 28 -24.10 2.19 20.94
N ALA A 29 -24.07 3.46 20.51
CA ALA A 29 -24.03 3.82 19.09
C ALA A 29 -22.65 3.57 18.44
N TRP A 30 -21.56 3.80 19.17
CA TRP A 30 -20.20 3.54 18.69
C TRP A 30 -19.79 2.08 18.89
N GLY A 31 -20.14 1.50 20.04
CA GLY A 31 -19.98 0.06 20.31
C GLY A 31 -18.57 -0.41 20.66
N TYR A 32 -17.61 0.51 20.81
CA TYR A 32 -16.22 0.20 21.19
C TYR A 32 -15.74 1.07 22.36
N SER A 33 -14.79 0.52 23.11
CA SER A 33 -14.00 1.19 24.14
C SER A 33 -12.78 1.83 23.51
N PHE A 34 -12.64 3.14 23.69
CA PHE A 34 -11.57 3.91 23.09
C PHE A 34 -11.23 5.13 23.95
N GLY A 35 -10.00 5.60 23.78
CA GLY A 35 -9.56 6.93 24.18
C GLY A 35 -9.13 7.74 22.96
N ALA A 36 -9.67 8.94 22.80
CA ALA A 36 -9.26 9.88 21.77
C ALA A 36 -8.83 11.19 22.42
N ILE A 37 -7.64 11.67 22.08
CA ILE A 37 -7.10 12.95 22.56
C ILE A 37 -6.80 13.80 21.35
N TYR A 38 -7.57 14.88 21.19
CA TYR A 38 -7.28 15.94 20.24
C TYR A 38 -6.53 17.07 20.95
N SER A 39 -5.27 17.26 20.61
CA SER A 39 -4.40 18.30 21.15
C SER A 39 -4.35 19.50 20.21
N VAL A 40 -4.65 20.69 20.73
CA VAL A 40 -4.40 21.97 20.06
C VAL A 40 -3.30 22.72 20.80
N THR A 41 -2.15 22.87 20.16
CA THR A 41 -0.99 23.56 20.73
C THR A 41 -0.78 24.89 20.02
N LEU A 42 -0.92 25.97 20.77
CA LEU A 42 -0.57 27.31 20.32
C LEU A 42 0.87 27.61 20.75
N ASP A 43 1.74 27.70 19.75
CA ASP A 43 3.11 28.19 19.87
C ASP A 43 3.16 29.65 19.37
N ARG A 44 4.30 30.33 19.57
CA ARG A 44 4.45 31.76 19.20
C ARG A 44 4.09 32.05 17.73
N ASP A 45 4.49 31.15 16.84
CA ASP A 45 4.42 31.33 15.39
C ASP A 45 3.70 30.17 14.68
N ALA A 46 3.06 29.27 15.44
CA ALA A 46 2.41 28.07 14.89
C ALA A 46 1.18 27.63 15.71
N LEU A 47 0.21 27.07 15.02
CA LEU A 47 -0.89 26.31 15.59
C LEU A 47 -0.72 24.85 15.16
N SER A 48 -0.49 23.96 16.11
CA SER A 48 -0.29 22.53 15.86
C SER A 48 -1.49 21.75 16.38
N THR A 49 -2.04 20.87 15.55
CA THR A 49 -3.14 19.99 15.90
C THR A 49 -2.67 18.54 15.82
N SER A 50 -2.94 17.74 16.84
CA SER A 50 -2.61 16.31 16.87
C SER A 50 -3.81 15.52 17.37
N LEU A 51 -4.04 14.35 16.79
CA LEU A 51 -5.07 13.41 17.23
C LEU A 51 -4.39 12.08 17.56
N VAL A 52 -4.58 11.62 18.79
CA VAL A 52 -4.14 10.30 19.24
C VAL A 52 -5.39 9.50 19.56
N ILE A 53 -5.50 8.30 18.98
CA ILE A 53 -6.56 7.36 19.28
C ILE A 53 -5.92 6.09 19.83
N THR A 54 -6.41 5.67 20.99
CA THR A 54 -6.04 4.44 21.67
C THR A 54 -7.23 3.50 21.60
N ASP A 55 -7.01 2.33 21.03
CA ASP A 55 -7.94 1.21 21.16
C ASP A 55 -7.84 0.66 22.59
N GLU A 56 -8.94 0.77 23.35
CA GLU A 56 -9.03 0.31 24.74
C GLU A 56 -9.96 -0.90 24.87
N ASP A 57 -10.47 -1.41 23.74
CA ASP A 57 -11.43 -2.50 23.72
C ASP A 57 -10.74 -3.86 23.68
N ASP A 58 -11.53 -4.94 23.85
CA ASP A 58 -11.06 -6.31 23.65
C ASP A 58 -11.11 -6.73 22.17
N LYS A 59 -11.69 -5.90 21.30
CA LYS A 59 -11.80 -6.10 19.85
C LYS A 59 -11.24 -4.92 19.07
N PRO A 60 -10.53 -5.18 17.95
CA PRO A 60 -10.04 -4.12 17.09
C PRO A 60 -11.20 -3.35 16.44
N PHE A 61 -11.03 -2.03 16.28
CA PHE A 61 -11.93 -1.19 15.48
C PHE A 61 -11.19 -0.43 14.38
N GLU A 62 -11.85 -0.28 13.23
CA GLU A 62 -11.38 0.56 12.13
C GLU A 62 -11.92 1.98 12.29
N LEU A 63 -11.12 2.96 11.91
CA LEU A 63 -11.51 4.36 11.99
C LEU A 63 -10.92 5.14 10.80
N GLN A 64 -11.67 6.16 10.37
CA GLN A 64 -11.18 7.16 9.42
C GLN A 64 -11.15 8.52 10.11
N VAL A 65 -10.02 9.20 10.03
CA VAL A 65 -9.85 10.56 10.55
C VAL A 65 -9.87 11.54 9.39
N LEU A 66 -10.68 12.60 9.52
CA LEU A 66 -10.64 13.76 8.63
C LEU A 66 -10.45 15.03 9.46
N LEU A 67 -9.37 15.76 9.21
CA LEU A 67 -9.15 17.09 9.77
C LEU A 67 -9.55 18.14 8.72
N HIS A 68 -10.65 18.84 8.97
CA HIS A 68 -11.11 19.93 8.11
C HIS A 68 -10.49 21.25 8.58
N THR A 69 -9.53 21.78 7.84
CA THR A 69 -8.92 23.09 8.12
C THR A 69 -9.51 24.16 7.21
N TYR A 70 -10.19 25.13 7.81
CA TYR A 70 -10.71 26.30 7.11
C TYR A 70 -9.79 27.50 7.36
N LEU A 71 -9.16 28.00 6.30
CA LEU A 71 -8.27 29.16 6.38
C LEU A 71 -8.99 30.41 5.92
N ARG A 72 -9.06 31.40 6.81
CA ARG A 72 -9.63 32.71 6.48
C ARG A 72 -8.63 33.50 5.65
N VAL A 73 -9.02 33.86 4.43
CA VAL A 73 -8.25 34.78 3.57
C VAL A 73 -9.09 36.02 3.27
N PRO A 74 -8.49 37.20 3.02
CA PRO A 74 -9.24 38.42 2.70
C PRO A 74 -10.06 38.28 1.40
N ASP A 75 -9.45 37.72 0.36
CA ASP A 75 -10.04 37.45 -0.95
C ASP A 75 -9.43 36.18 -1.52
N VAL A 76 -10.27 35.17 -1.79
CA VAL A 76 -9.84 33.86 -2.31
C VAL A 76 -9.29 33.94 -3.74
N THR A 77 -9.72 34.92 -4.53
CA THR A 77 -9.23 35.10 -5.90
C THR A 77 -7.85 35.75 -5.95
N ALA A 78 -7.44 36.37 -4.84
CA ALA A 78 -6.17 37.05 -4.67
C ALA A 78 -5.12 36.21 -3.94
N VAL A 79 -5.36 34.93 -3.65
CA VAL A 79 -4.36 34.05 -3.02
C VAL A 79 -3.69 33.12 -4.03
N ARG A 80 -2.47 32.72 -3.70
CA ARG A 80 -1.71 31.67 -4.38
C ARG A 80 -1.37 30.56 -3.41
N LEU A 81 -1.49 29.32 -3.88
CA LEU A 81 -1.01 28.15 -3.17
C LEU A 81 0.24 27.62 -3.90
N SER A 82 1.39 27.71 -3.23
CA SER A 82 2.67 27.24 -3.77
C SER A 82 3.07 25.88 -3.18
N SER A 83 4.18 25.34 -3.68
CA SER A 83 4.67 23.99 -3.34
C SER A 83 3.83 22.83 -3.91
N LEU A 84 2.95 23.13 -4.87
CA LEU A 84 2.17 22.16 -5.62
C LEU A 84 2.63 22.03 -7.09
N ASP A 85 3.64 22.79 -7.52
CA ASP A 85 4.14 22.71 -8.89
C ASP A 85 4.66 21.29 -9.20
N GLY A 86 4.25 20.75 -10.33
CA GLY A 86 4.52 19.37 -10.73
C GLY A 86 3.72 18.31 -9.97
N ALA A 87 2.93 18.66 -8.95
CA ALA A 87 2.13 17.68 -8.22
C ALA A 87 0.96 17.16 -9.08
N SER A 88 0.72 15.85 -9.00
CA SER A 88 -0.49 15.24 -9.55
C SER A 88 -1.69 15.57 -8.67
N TYR A 89 -2.85 15.80 -9.29
CA TYR A 89 -4.11 15.98 -8.60
C TYR A 89 -5.30 15.41 -9.36
N LEU A 90 -6.36 15.08 -8.63
CA LEU A 90 -7.67 14.71 -9.17
C LEU A 90 -8.61 15.90 -9.08
N ASP A 91 -9.27 16.26 -10.18
CA ASP A 91 -10.24 17.35 -10.19
C ASP A 91 -11.69 16.82 -10.13
N LYS A 92 -12.35 16.95 -8.98
CA LYS A 92 -13.74 16.49 -8.80
C LYS A 92 -14.73 17.30 -9.63
N THR A 93 -14.39 18.54 -9.97
CA THR A 93 -15.23 19.37 -10.86
C THR A 93 -15.22 18.85 -12.30
N GLU A 94 -14.23 18.01 -12.64
CA GLU A 94 -14.08 17.37 -13.94
C GLU A 94 -14.12 15.84 -13.84
N SER A 95 -15.02 15.31 -13.02
CA SER A 95 -15.24 13.86 -12.90
C SER A 95 -13.98 13.08 -12.53
N LEU A 96 -13.19 13.61 -11.58
CA LEU A 96 -11.93 13.03 -11.09
C LEU A 96 -10.83 12.92 -12.15
N ALA A 97 -10.80 13.84 -13.13
CA ALA A 97 -9.71 13.86 -14.10
C ALA A 97 -8.34 14.05 -13.42
N THR A 98 -7.39 13.16 -13.72
CA THR A 98 -5.99 13.28 -13.27
C THR A 98 -5.28 14.36 -14.07
N LYS A 99 -4.64 15.30 -13.38
CA LYS A 99 -3.93 16.43 -13.96
C LYS A 99 -2.64 16.72 -13.20
N THR A 100 -1.74 17.44 -13.84
CA THR A 100 -0.53 17.94 -13.20
C THR A 100 -0.65 19.44 -12.98
N GLN A 101 -0.34 19.90 -11.78
CA GLN A 101 -0.30 21.31 -11.45
C GLN A 101 0.93 21.96 -12.08
N SER A 102 0.73 23.12 -12.69
CA SER A 102 1.79 23.93 -13.26
C SER A 102 1.84 25.27 -12.55
N GLY A 103 2.98 25.55 -11.91
CA GLY A 103 3.19 26.70 -11.05
C GLY A 103 2.22 26.76 -9.86
N ASP A 104 2.14 27.94 -9.26
CA ASP A 104 1.25 28.19 -8.12
C ASP A 104 -0.23 28.11 -8.51
N LEU A 105 -1.02 27.44 -7.68
CA LEU A 105 -2.47 27.35 -7.85
C LEU A 105 -3.12 28.70 -7.52
N ALA A 106 -3.89 29.24 -8.47
CA ALA A 106 -4.87 30.29 -8.23
C ALA A 106 -6.29 29.73 -8.32
N LEU A 107 -7.14 30.21 -7.40
CA LEU A 107 -8.55 29.86 -7.32
C LEU A 107 -9.35 30.87 -8.13
N THR A 108 -9.48 30.61 -9.44
CA THR A 108 -10.17 31.49 -10.41
C THR A 108 -11.60 31.04 -10.72
N GLY A 109 -12.02 29.91 -10.15
CA GLY A 109 -13.35 29.32 -10.31
C GLY A 109 -13.59 28.23 -9.26
N GLU A 110 -14.69 27.50 -9.41
CA GLU A 110 -14.97 26.32 -8.57
C GLU A 110 -13.78 25.36 -8.61
N THR A 111 -13.29 24.97 -7.45
CA THR A 111 -12.09 24.13 -7.31
C THR A 111 -12.33 23.10 -6.22
N ASP A 112 -12.36 21.84 -6.60
CA ASP A 112 -12.38 20.71 -5.68
C ASP A 112 -11.35 19.69 -6.17
N ARG A 113 -10.15 19.76 -5.59
CA ARG A 113 -8.98 19.03 -6.06
C ARG A 113 -8.33 18.23 -4.94
N ILE A 114 -8.00 16.99 -5.23
CA ILE A 114 -7.25 16.09 -4.33
C ILE A 114 -5.81 16.06 -4.83
N TYR A 115 -4.87 16.61 -4.07
CA TYR A 115 -3.46 16.67 -4.44
C TYR A 115 -2.64 15.55 -3.79
N THR A 116 -1.65 15.03 -4.52
CA THR A 116 -0.55 14.20 -4.00
C THR A 116 0.77 14.97 -4.18
N PRO A 117 1.24 15.70 -3.15
CA PRO A 117 2.45 16.52 -3.26
C PRO A 117 3.71 15.70 -3.55
N LEU A 118 4.58 16.17 -4.46
CA LEU A 118 5.77 15.44 -4.91
C LEU A 118 6.77 15.09 -3.79
N GLY A 119 6.85 15.89 -2.72
CA GLY A 119 7.71 15.61 -1.56
C GLY A 119 6.98 15.00 -0.36
N GLY A 120 5.76 14.49 -0.56
CA GLY A 120 4.95 13.85 0.47
C GLY A 120 4.31 14.84 1.46
N PRO A 121 3.64 14.32 2.51
CA PRO A 121 2.81 15.12 3.43
C PRO A 121 3.61 16.17 4.24
N LYS A 122 4.94 15.99 4.37
CA LYS A 122 5.84 16.85 5.13
C LYS A 122 6.28 18.11 4.39
N VAL A 123 6.10 18.18 3.07
CA VAL A 123 6.41 19.41 2.32
C VAL A 123 5.38 20.48 2.63
N PRO A 124 5.79 21.68 3.10
CA PRO A 124 4.83 22.71 3.46
C PRO A 124 4.10 23.27 2.24
N ILE A 125 2.77 23.23 2.26
CA ILE A 125 1.93 24.02 1.35
C ILE A 125 1.85 25.43 1.89
N VAL A 126 2.14 26.41 1.05
CA VAL A 126 2.18 27.81 1.46
C VAL A 126 1.05 28.57 0.77
N VAL A 127 0.25 29.26 1.58
CA VAL A 127 -0.79 30.18 1.10
C VAL A 127 -0.25 31.60 1.22
N SER A 128 -0.18 32.32 0.12
CA SER A 128 0.30 33.71 0.06
C SER A 128 -0.73 34.64 -0.57
N ASP A 129 -0.65 35.91 -0.19
CA ASP A 129 -1.35 37.00 -0.86
C ASP A 129 -0.62 37.36 -2.16
N ASN A 130 -1.30 37.29 -3.30
CA ASN A 130 -0.70 37.48 -4.63
C ASN A 130 -0.23 38.92 -4.85
N ALA A 131 -0.94 39.90 -4.30
CA ALA A 131 -0.64 41.32 -4.53
C ALA A 131 0.60 41.79 -3.76
N SER A 132 0.73 41.34 -2.51
CA SER A 132 1.84 41.73 -1.61
C SER A 132 2.98 40.71 -1.56
N GLY A 133 2.76 39.49 -2.05
CA GLY A 133 3.69 38.36 -1.88
C GLY A 133 3.79 37.85 -0.44
N ARG A 134 2.96 38.38 0.47
CA ARG A 134 3.03 38.05 1.90
C ARG A 134 2.52 36.64 2.13
N LYS A 135 3.34 35.81 2.79
CA LYS A 135 2.93 34.51 3.30
C LYS A 135 1.87 34.67 4.39
N LEU A 136 0.69 34.07 4.17
CA LEU A 136 -0.43 34.06 5.10
C LEU A 136 -0.36 32.82 6.00
N TYR A 137 -0.20 31.65 5.40
CA TYR A 137 -0.19 30.37 6.09
C TYR A 137 0.89 29.42 5.54
N SER A 138 1.36 28.51 6.39
CA SER A 138 2.17 27.35 6.02
C SER A 138 1.51 26.13 6.63
N LEU A 139 1.24 25.10 5.84
CA LEU A 139 0.60 23.89 6.31
C LEU A 139 1.52 22.71 6.06
N THR A 140 1.77 21.91 7.09
CA THR A 140 2.55 20.67 7.02
C THR A 140 1.74 19.57 7.68
N ARG A 141 1.74 18.37 7.10
CA ARG A 141 1.11 17.18 7.67
C ARG A 141 2.20 16.20 8.11
N ASP A 142 1.93 15.45 9.17
CA ASP A 142 2.79 14.37 9.65
C ASP A 142 1.91 13.19 10.04
N ASN A 143 2.34 11.98 9.71
CA ASN A 143 1.62 10.73 10.01
C ASN A 143 0.16 10.69 9.51
N LEU A 144 -0.10 11.29 8.33
CA LEU A 144 -1.39 11.36 7.65
C LEU A 144 -1.17 11.14 6.14
N ASP A 145 -0.78 9.92 5.78
CA ASP A 145 -0.51 9.55 4.39
C ASP A 145 -1.80 9.54 3.54
N ASP A 146 -1.68 9.94 2.27
CA ASP A 146 -2.82 9.99 1.36
C ASP A 146 -3.30 8.56 1.04
N THR A 147 -4.57 8.28 1.30
CA THR A 147 -5.15 6.92 1.25
C THR A 147 -5.59 6.46 -0.14
N ASP A 148 -5.45 7.27 -1.18
CA ASP A 148 -5.91 6.93 -2.54
C ASP A 148 -4.98 7.53 -3.63
N SER A 149 -3.79 6.95 -3.82
CA SER A 149 -3.12 7.12 -5.12
C SER A 149 -3.85 6.26 -6.15
N GLU A 150 -4.63 6.90 -7.01
CA GLU A 150 -5.48 6.25 -8.01
C GLU A 150 -4.75 5.14 -8.76
N ALA A 151 -5.48 4.07 -9.01
CA ALA A 151 -5.04 3.01 -9.88
C ALA A 151 -4.61 3.58 -11.24
N ASP A 152 -3.37 3.25 -11.64
CA ASP A 152 -2.75 3.51 -12.94
C ASP A 152 -3.54 2.85 -14.09
N SER A 153 -4.76 3.35 -14.33
CA SER A 153 -5.76 2.75 -15.22
C SER A 153 -5.51 3.07 -16.69
N ASN A 154 -4.72 4.13 -16.95
CA ASN A 154 -4.43 4.66 -18.29
C ASN A 154 -3.11 4.16 -18.91
N ARG A 155 -2.16 3.60 -18.16
CA ARG A 155 -0.91 3.07 -18.74
C ARG A 155 -1.15 1.72 -19.43
N ASP A 156 -0.86 1.65 -20.73
CA ASP A 156 -0.99 0.42 -21.50
C ASP A 156 -0.09 -0.69 -20.94
N PHE A 157 -0.61 -1.91 -20.88
CA PHE A 157 0.09 -3.09 -20.38
C PHE A 157 1.42 -3.32 -21.10
N LYS A 158 1.46 -3.01 -22.41
CA LYS A 158 2.66 -3.19 -23.24
C LYS A 158 3.79 -2.25 -22.85
N THR A 159 3.49 -1.03 -22.41
CA THR A 159 4.48 -0.02 -22.05
C THR A 159 5.01 -0.16 -20.63
N ARG A 160 4.39 -1.02 -19.80
CA ARG A 160 4.89 -1.35 -18.47
C ARG A 160 6.19 -2.14 -18.54
N ILE A 161 7.04 -1.94 -17.54
CA ILE A 161 8.34 -2.61 -17.41
C ILE A 161 8.10 -4.11 -17.19
N ASP A 162 8.67 -4.95 -18.06
CA ASP A 162 8.50 -6.41 -18.05
C ASP A 162 9.38 -7.09 -16.99
N LYS A 163 9.15 -6.75 -15.72
CA LYS A 163 9.81 -7.34 -14.55
C LYS A 163 8.80 -7.67 -13.45
N LEU A 164 9.12 -8.67 -12.62
CA LEU A 164 8.44 -8.91 -11.35
C LEU A 164 9.03 -7.99 -10.29
N HIS A 165 8.23 -7.06 -9.81
CA HIS A 165 8.67 -6.04 -8.87
C HIS A 165 8.18 -6.28 -7.45
N TRP A 166 9.07 -6.06 -6.49
CA TRP A 166 8.75 -5.92 -5.07
C TRP A 166 9.75 -4.97 -4.39
N ARG A 167 9.23 -4.07 -3.56
CA ARG A 167 9.97 -3.29 -2.58
C ARG A 167 9.20 -3.29 -1.26
N GLY A 168 9.93 -3.47 -0.17
CA GLY A 168 9.35 -3.46 1.17
C GLY A 168 10.39 -3.15 2.23
N GLU A 169 9.90 -2.78 3.40
CA GLU A 169 10.70 -2.41 4.56
C GLU A 169 10.96 -3.64 5.44
N LEU A 170 12.13 -3.70 6.06
CA LEU A 170 12.48 -4.72 7.06
C LEU A 170 12.87 -4.06 8.38
N GLY A 171 12.63 -4.72 9.51
CA GLY A 171 12.98 -4.19 10.83
C GLY A 171 11.85 -3.47 11.57
N GLU A 172 10.60 -3.61 11.10
CA GLU A 172 9.41 -3.23 11.91
C GLU A 172 9.37 -4.00 13.25
N GLN A 173 9.94 -5.21 13.27
CA GLN A 173 10.18 -6.02 14.46
C GLN A 173 11.67 -6.38 14.59
N VAL A 174 12.09 -6.73 15.81
CA VAL A 174 13.44 -7.21 16.10
C VAL A 174 13.76 -8.43 15.22
N ILE A 175 14.84 -8.35 14.46
CA ILE A 175 15.23 -9.42 13.54
C ILE A 175 16.01 -10.48 14.34
N SER A 176 15.34 -11.55 14.72
CA SER A 176 16.00 -12.70 15.35
C SER A 176 16.69 -13.59 14.31
N HIS A 177 17.59 -14.47 14.77
CA HIS A 177 18.19 -15.49 13.93
C HIS A 177 17.13 -16.38 13.26
N ASP A 178 16.13 -16.83 14.02
CA ASP A 178 15.03 -17.64 13.49
C ASP A 178 14.22 -16.88 12.42
N MET A 179 14.03 -15.58 12.58
CA MET A 179 13.32 -14.75 11.60
C MET A 179 14.08 -14.64 10.27
N LEU A 180 15.42 -14.57 10.30
CA LEU A 180 16.25 -14.56 9.08
C LEU A 180 16.04 -15.83 8.23
N HIS A 181 15.66 -16.95 8.86
CA HIS A 181 15.42 -18.22 8.18
C HIS A 181 13.93 -18.53 7.94
N GLY A 182 13.04 -18.05 8.82
CA GLY A 182 11.62 -18.41 8.87
C GLY A 182 10.66 -17.45 8.18
N ASN A 183 11.04 -16.18 7.99
CA ASN A 183 10.18 -15.17 7.36
C ASN A 183 10.13 -15.36 5.83
N HIS A 184 8.95 -15.30 5.21
CA HIS A 184 8.86 -15.49 3.74
C HIS A 184 9.51 -14.36 2.95
N ARG A 185 9.49 -13.10 3.43
CA ARG A 185 10.17 -11.99 2.74
C ARG A 185 11.68 -12.21 2.72
N HIS A 186 12.25 -12.65 3.85
CA HIS A 186 13.67 -12.99 3.95
C HIS A 186 14.05 -14.16 3.06
N ARG A 187 13.25 -15.24 3.04
CA ARG A 187 13.48 -16.37 2.13
C ARG A 187 13.43 -15.96 0.65
N LEU A 188 12.46 -15.14 0.26
CA LEU A 188 12.39 -14.60 -1.10
C LEU A 188 13.64 -13.79 -1.44
N LEU A 189 14.04 -12.87 -0.56
CA LEU A 189 15.21 -12.02 -0.75
C LEU A 189 16.49 -12.86 -0.89
N HIS A 190 16.68 -13.85 -0.02
CA HIS A 190 17.78 -14.80 -0.16
C HIS A 190 17.71 -15.53 -1.50
N GLN A 191 16.57 -16.15 -1.82
CA GLN A 191 16.40 -16.93 -3.04
C GLN A 191 16.61 -16.11 -4.32
N VAL A 192 16.17 -14.86 -4.37
CA VAL A 192 16.25 -14.03 -5.59
C VAL A 192 17.56 -13.25 -5.69
N ASN A 193 18.10 -12.76 -4.57
CA ASN A 193 19.24 -11.84 -4.57
C ASN A 193 20.56 -12.46 -4.09
N ASN A 194 20.54 -13.48 -3.23
CA ASN A 194 21.73 -14.03 -2.60
C ASN A 194 21.73 -15.58 -2.48
N ALA A 195 21.16 -16.27 -3.48
CA ALA A 195 21.06 -17.72 -3.44
C ALA A 195 22.43 -18.38 -3.39
N THR A 196 22.56 -19.42 -2.56
CA THR A 196 23.79 -20.20 -2.42
C THR A 196 24.02 -21.02 -3.68
N LYS A 197 25.29 -21.31 -4.03
CA LYS A 197 25.65 -22.11 -5.21
C LYS A 197 24.98 -23.49 -5.26
N GLY A 198 24.67 -24.07 -4.11
CA GLY A 198 24.02 -25.37 -4.00
C GLY A 198 22.50 -25.33 -4.09
N ASP A 199 21.89 -24.15 -4.12
CA ASP A 199 20.43 -24.03 -4.11
C ASP A 199 19.85 -24.37 -5.49
N GLU A 200 18.82 -25.22 -5.50
CA GLU A 200 18.10 -25.64 -6.69
C GLU A 200 16.61 -25.32 -6.57
N VAL A 201 15.99 -24.99 -7.70
CA VAL A 201 14.53 -24.87 -7.85
C VAL A 201 14.03 -25.86 -8.89
N THR A 202 12.80 -26.31 -8.74
CA THR A 202 12.14 -27.14 -9.74
C THR A 202 11.41 -26.25 -10.72
N MET A 203 11.84 -26.25 -11.98
CA MET A 203 11.21 -25.49 -13.06
C MET A 203 10.44 -26.40 -14.01
N LEU A 204 9.28 -25.94 -14.46
CA LEU A 204 8.55 -26.57 -15.56
C LEU A 204 9.08 -26.04 -16.89
N LEU A 205 9.84 -26.87 -17.61
CA LEU A 205 10.51 -26.48 -18.85
C LEU A 205 10.02 -27.34 -20.03
N PRO A 206 10.08 -26.82 -21.28
CA PRO A 206 9.81 -27.62 -22.46
C PRO A 206 10.80 -28.79 -22.58
N THR A 207 10.28 -29.98 -22.89
CA THR A 207 11.08 -31.18 -23.08
C THR A 207 12.00 -31.01 -24.30
N PRO A 208 13.28 -31.40 -24.21
CA PRO A 208 14.19 -31.37 -25.36
C PRO A 208 13.59 -32.06 -26.59
N GLY A 209 13.53 -31.34 -27.72
CA GLY A 209 13.03 -31.85 -28.99
C GLY A 209 11.51 -31.79 -29.18
N ASP A 210 10.72 -31.45 -28.15
CA ASP A 210 9.27 -31.25 -28.27
C ASP A 210 8.80 -30.04 -27.45
N PRO A 211 8.68 -28.84 -28.06
CA PRO A 211 8.29 -27.62 -27.34
C PRO A 211 6.84 -27.62 -26.85
N LYS A 212 6.04 -28.65 -27.17
CA LYS A 212 4.65 -28.79 -26.71
C LYS A 212 4.53 -29.66 -25.46
N LYS A 213 5.59 -30.38 -25.08
CA LYS A 213 5.64 -31.19 -23.86
C LYS A 213 6.49 -30.49 -22.81
N PHE A 214 6.09 -30.65 -21.55
CA PHE A 214 6.77 -30.03 -20.42
C PHE A 214 7.17 -31.09 -19.40
N SER A 215 8.31 -30.88 -18.75
CA SER A 215 8.83 -31.71 -17.68
C SER A 215 9.39 -30.86 -16.55
N HIS A 216 9.31 -31.39 -15.33
CA HIS A 216 9.96 -30.78 -14.17
C HIS A 216 11.46 -31.06 -14.25
N GLU A 217 12.26 -30.01 -14.19
CA GLU A 217 13.72 -30.07 -14.18
C GLU A 217 14.26 -29.30 -12.97
N ARG A 218 15.30 -29.83 -12.33
CA ARG A 218 16.04 -29.07 -11.32
C ARG A 218 16.95 -28.08 -12.02
N VAL A 219 16.98 -26.86 -11.53
CA VAL A 219 17.77 -25.75 -12.07
C VAL A 219 18.45 -25.05 -10.90
N HIS A 220 19.73 -24.71 -11.04
CA HIS A 220 20.41 -23.89 -10.05
C HIS A 220 19.74 -22.52 -9.93
N VAL A 221 19.46 -22.07 -8.71
CA VAL A 221 18.69 -20.83 -8.49
C VAL A 221 19.37 -19.61 -9.11
N GLN A 222 20.71 -19.54 -9.06
CA GLN A 222 21.48 -18.46 -9.67
C GLN A 222 21.28 -18.38 -11.20
N GLU A 223 21.21 -19.54 -11.87
CA GLU A 223 20.94 -19.64 -13.32
C GLU A 223 19.49 -19.23 -13.62
N ALA A 224 18.53 -19.72 -12.83
CA ALA A 224 17.12 -19.36 -12.97
C ALA A 224 16.87 -17.86 -12.75
N ASN A 225 17.51 -17.25 -11.76
CA ASN A 225 17.42 -15.81 -11.48
C ASN A 225 18.04 -14.97 -12.60
N ALA A 226 19.13 -15.43 -13.22
CA ALA A 226 19.76 -14.73 -14.34
C ALA A 226 18.90 -14.76 -15.61
N ALA A 227 18.09 -15.82 -15.81
CA ALA A 227 17.18 -15.93 -16.95
C ALA A 227 15.91 -15.09 -16.81
N LEU A 228 15.48 -14.84 -15.57
CA LEU A 228 14.18 -14.23 -15.29
C LEU A 228 14.27 -12.77 -14.86
N PRO A 229 13.29 -11.94 -15.25
CA PRO A 229 13.35 -10.50 -15.01
C PRO A 229 12.86 -10.13 -13.59
N PHE A 230 13.64 -10.46 -12.56
CA PHE A 230 13.34 -10.06 -11.19
C PHE A 230 13.79 -8.63 -10.88
N ASP A 231 12.94 -7.90 -10.15
CA ASP A 231 13.30 -6.66 -9.46
C ASP A 231 12.75 -6.66 -8.03
N VAL A 232 13.40 -7.45 -7.17
CA VAL A 232 13.03 -7.62 -5.77
C VAL A 232 14.12 -7.02 -4.89
N GLY A 233 13.75 -6.28 -3.84
CA GLY A 233 14.73 -5.74 -2.90
C GLY A 233 14.10 -5.05 -1.70
N VAL A 234 14.93 -4.79 -0.68
CA VAL A 234 14.53 -4.02 0.50
C VAL A 234 14.66 -2.54 0.20
N SER A 235 13.61 -1.76 0.48
CA SER A 235 13.62 -0.31 0.26
C SER A 235 14.30 0.45 1.40
N SER A 236 14.12 0.00 2.63
CA SER A 236 14.57 0.69 3.84
C SER A 236 14.58 -0.28 5.02
N TYR A 237 15.31 0.12 6.07
CA TYR A 237 15.36 -0.58 7.35
C TYR A 237 14.94 0.35 8.51
N PRO A 238 13.67 0.78 8.57
CA PRO A 238 13.20 1.73 9.58
C PRO A 238 13.36 1.12 10.99
N SER A 239 13.84 1.91 11.94
CA SER A 239 14.00 1.50 13.35
C SER A 239 14.94 0.30 13.60
N CYS A 240 15.82 -0.02 12.65
CA CYS A 240 16.63 -1.24 12.65
C CYS A 240 18.08 -0.99 13.13
N GLU A 241 18.29 -1.00 14.46
CA GLU A 241 19.58 -0.69 15.11
C GLU A 241 20.30 -1.91 15.74
N ASP A 242 19.66 -3.09 15.76
CA ASP A 242 20.19 -4.27 16.44
C ASP A 242 21.17 -5.13 15.60
N ALA A 243 21.74 -6.17 16.21
CA ALA A 243 22.68 -7.08 15.55
C ALA A 243 22.03 -7.90 14.42
N GLY A 244 20.73 -8.21 14.52
CA GLY A 244 19.97 -8.87 13.47
C GLY A 244 19.81 -8.00 12.24
N CYS A 245 19.62 -6.69 12.44
CA CYS A 245 19.60 -5.69 11.38
C CYS A 245 20.93 -5.60 10.62
N ALA A 246 22.07 -5.70 11.31
CA ALA A 246 23.37 -5.74 10.65
C ALA A 246 23.51 -6.98 9.76
N ALA A 247 23.06 -8.15 10.24
CA ALA A 247 23.04 -9.37 9.45
C ALA A 247 22.07 -9.27 8.25
N ALA A 248 20.87 -8.72 8.44
CA ALA A 248 19.89 -8.52 7.37
C ALA A 248 20.42 -7.58 6.28
N ARG A 249 21.07 -6.46 6.64
CA ARG A 249 21.70 -5.55 5.68
C ARG A 249 22.84 -6.21 4.91
N LEU A 250 23.64 -7.05 5.57
CA LEU A 250 24.70 -7.80 4.91
C LEU A 250 24.14 -8.84 3.93
N GLU A 251 23.06 -9.52 4.30
CA GLU A 251 22.45 -10.60 3.52
C GLU A 251 21.59 -10.10 2.35
N PHE A 252 20.74 -9.10 2.59
CA PHE A 252 19.72 -8.66 1.63
C PHE A 252 20.06 -7.34 0.93
N GLY A 253 21.01 -6.59 1.47
CA GLY A 253 21.36 -5.25 0.99
C GLY A 253 20.21 -4.26 1.09
N GLU A 254 20.38 -3.11 0.44
CA GLU A 254 19.33 -2.10 0.26
C GLU A 254 19.30 -1.74 -1.21
N LYS A 255 18.10 -1.70 -1.78
CA LYS A 255 17.88 -1.42 -3.20
C LYS A 255 17.04 -0.16 -3.28
N GLY A 256 17.74 0.99 -3.33
CA GLY A 256 17.13 2.31 -3.38
C GLY A 256 16.11 2.47 -4.50
N GLU A 257 15.25 3.48 -4.39
CA GLU A 257 14.30 3.84 -5.44
C GLU A 257 15.06 4.41 -6.66
N GLU A 258 15.33 3.57 -7.67
CA GLU A 258 15.83 4.06 -8.95
C GLU A 258 14.73 4.86 -9.67
N GLY A 259 14.85 6.20 -9.66
CA GLY A 259 14.20 7.15 -10.60
C GLY A 259 12.67 7.26 -10.54
N GLU A 260 12.16 8.50 -10.50
CA GLU A 260 10.74 8.90 -10.44
C GLU A 260 9.86 7.92 -9.63
N SER A 261 10.00 7.98 -8.30
CA SER A 261 9.27 7.21 -7.29
C SER A 261 9.38 5.68 -7.42
N GLY A 262 9.49 5.00 -6.29
CA GLY A 262 9.25 3.56 -6.15
C GLY A 262 7.81 3.14 -6.46
N GLU A 263 7.19 3.68 -7.53
CA GLU A 263 5.85 3.35 -8.00
C GLU A 263 5.83 1.89 -8.51
N PRO A 264 5.26 0.93 -7.78
CA PRO A 264 5.27 -0.48 -8.19
C PRO A 264 4.42 -0.72 -9.45
N LEU A 265 3.45 0.17 -9.70
CA LEU A 265 2.52 0.03 -10.81
C LEU A 265 3.19 0.24 -12.19
N LYS A 266 4.39 0.82 -12.29
CA LYS A 266 5.10 0.89 -13.59
C LYS A 266 5.53 -0.47 -14.14
N TYR A 267 5.54 -1.50 -13.29
CA TYR A 267 5.92 -2.87 -13.63
C TYR A 267 4.70 -3.71 -14.03
N ARG A 268 4.92 -4.68 -14.92
CA ARG A 268 3.86 -5.60 -15.36
C ARG A 268 3.39 -6.53 -14.26
N TYR A 269 4.30 -6.99 -13.40
CA TYR A 269 3.97 -7.94 -12.33
C TYR A 269 4.38 -7.33 -11.01
N VAL A 270 3.44 -7.22 -10.08
CA VAL A 270 3.67 -6.68 -8.74
C VAL A 270 3.47 -7.81 -7.76
N LEU A 271 4.56 -8.20 -7.09
CA LEU A 271 4.51 -9.21 -6.05
C LEU A 271 3.97 -8.58 -4.76
N LEU A 272 3.01 -9.24 -4.15
CA LEU A 272 2.31 -8.81 -2.95
C LEU A 272 2.58 -9.85 -1.87
N LEU A 273 3.25 -9.41 -0.80
CA LEU A 273 3.68 -10.23 0.32
C LEU A 273 3.09 -9.67 1.61
N ASP A 274 2.88 -10.55 2.58
CA ASP A 274 2.52 -10.13 3.93
C ASP A 274 3.70 -9.41 4.59
N ASP A 275 3.37 -8.42 5.40
CA ASP A 275 4.29 -7.82 6.37
C ASP A 275 4.30 -8.66 7.66
N ASP A 276 5.10 -8.27 8.66
CA ASP A 276 5.29 -9.10 9.86
C ASP A 276 4.00 -9.27 10.69
N SER A 277 3.03 -8.37 10.52
CA SER A 277 1.77 -8.37 11.28
C SER A 277 0.52 -8.11 10.44
N SER A 278 0.65 -7.97 9.11
CA SER A 278 -0.49 -7.55 8.28
C SER A 278 -0.47 -8.17 6.88
N PRO A 279 -1.66 -8.33 6.25
CA PRO A 279 -1.77 -8.71 4.84
C PRO A 279 -1.10 -7.68 3.91
N PRO A 280 -0.93 -7.98 2.61
CA PRO A 280 -0.23 -7.09 1.70
C PRO A 280 -0.97 -5.75 1.55
N LYS A 281 -0.33 -4.66 1.96
CA LYS A 281 -0.94 -3.31 2.04
C LYS A 281 -1.46 -2.78 0.68
N ARG A 282 -0.90 -3.24 -0.44
CA ARG A 282 -1.20 -2.71 -1.80
C ARG A 282 -2.09 -3.61 -2.66
N LEU A 283 -2.77 -4.60 -2.08
CA LEU A 283 -3.58 -5.55 -2.84
C LEU A 283 -4.69 -4.86 -3.66
N MET A 284 -5.50 -4.00 -3.03
CA MET A 284 -6.60 -3.30 -3.72
C MET A 284 -6.09 -2.35 -4.80
N GLN A 285 -5.03 -1.60 -4.51
CA GLN A 285 -4.39 -0.70 -5.47
C GLN A 285 -3.91 -1.46 -6.72
N THR A 286 -3.25 -2.60 -6.52
CA THR A 286 -2.71 -3.42 -7.61
C THR A 286 -3.84 -4.06 -8.42
N LEU A 287 -4.88 -4.60 -7.75
CA LEU A 287 -6.05 -5.18 -8.42
C LEU A 287 -6.77 -4.19 -9.33
N ARG A 288 -6.90 -2.94 -8.90
CA ARG A 288 -7.55 -1.88 -9.70
C ARG A 288 -6.64 -1.31 -10.81
N SER A 289 -5.34 -1.62 -10.78
CA SER A 289 -4.37 -1.13 -11.76
C SER A 289 -4.36 -1.95 -13.06
N GLY A 290 -3.49 -1.57 -13.99
CA GLY A 290 -3.16 -2.41 -15.16
C GLY A 290 -2.03 -3.43 -14.92
N SER A 291 -1.48 -3.53 -13.71
CA SER A 291 -0.45 -4.52 -13.37
C SER A 291 -1.07 -5.85 -12.94
N VAL A 292 -0.34 -6.95 -13.12
CA VAL A 292 -0.73 -8.28 -12.63
C VAL A 292 -0.42 -8.38 -11.14
N PRO A 293 -1.43 -8.57 -10.27
CA PRO A 293 -1.18 -8.89 -8.87
C PRO A 293 -0.65 -10.31 -8.76
N VAL A 294 0.56 -10.48 -8.26
CA VAL A 294 1.15 -11.78 -7.91
C VAL A 294 1.09 -11.88 -6.38
N LEU A 295 0.21 -12.72 -5.85
CA LEU A 295 -0.12 -12.73 -4.43
C LEU A 295 0.47 -13.96 -3.73
N SER A 296 1.24 -13.72 -2.68
CA SER A 296 1.69 -14.73 -1.72
C SER A 296 1.35 -14.26 -0.31
N SER A 297 0.24 -14.77 0.21
CA SER A 297 -0.29 -14.37 1.52
C SER A 297 -0.87 -15.56 2.28
N ILE A 298 -0.69 -15.59 3.60
CA ILE A 298 -1.41 -16.51 4.50
C ILE A 298 -2.67 -15.89 5.09
N PHE A 299 -2.78 -14.55 5.03
CA PHE A 299 -3.92 -13.84 5.59
C PHE A 299 -5.15 -14.02 4.70
N ARG A 300 -6.29 -14.23 5.35
CA ARG A 300 -7.60 -14.05 4.72
C ARG A 300 -8.12 -12.67 5.08
N THR A 301 -8.58 -11.94 4.09
CA THR A 301 -9.19 -10.62 4.25
C THR A 301 -10.65 -10.68 3.79
N TRP A 302 -11.40 -9.60 3.99
CA TRP A 302 -12.82 -9.50 3.64
C TRP A 302 -13.13 -9.82 2.15
N CYS A 303 -12.14 -9.64 1.28
CA CYS A 303 -12.26 -9.85 -0.16
C CYS A 303 -11.73 -11.21 -0.64
N THR A 304 -11.08 -12.02 0.21
CA THR A 304 -10.42 -13.27 -0.21
C THR A 304 -11.36 -14.21 -0.96
N GLU A 305 -12.55 -14.48 -0.41
CA GLU A 305 -13.54 -15.39 -1.04
C GLU A 305 -14.23 -14.77 -2.27
N ARG A 306 -13.98 -13.49 -2.57
CA ARG A 306 -14.45 -12.80 -3.77
C ARG A 306 -13.39 -12.79 -4.87
N LEU A 307 -12.17 -13.21 -4.60
CA LEU A 307 -11.07 -13.24 -5.56
C LEU A 307 -10.82 -14.67 -6.04
N LEU A 308 -10.75 -14.85 -7.36
CA LEU A 308 -10.47 -16.15 -7.97
C LEU A 308 -9.01 -16.21 -8.42
N PRO A 309 -8.23 -17.20 -7.93
CA PRO A 309 -6.85 -17.39 -8.40
C PRO A 309 -6.83 -17.71 -9.90
N TRP A 310 -5.82 -17.21 -10.61
CA TRP A 310 -5.65 -17.29 -12.06
C TRP A 310 -6.70 -16.53 -12.89
N VAL A 311 -7.65 -15.87 -12.25
CA VAL A 311 -8.62 -14.97 -12.91
C VAL A 311 -8.35 -13.53 -12.52
N HIS A 312 -8.30 -13.24 -11.21
CA HIS A 312 -8.11 -11.87 -10.72
C HIS A 312 -6.67 -11.59 -10.27
N PHE A 313 -5.91 -12.63 -9.96
CA PHE A 313 -4.51 -12.54 -9.52
C PHE A 313 -3.78 -13.85 -9.78
N VAL A 314 -2.44 -13.81 -9.73
CA VAL A 314 -1.56 -14.97 -9.84
C VAL A 314 -1.19 -15.45 -8.43
N PRO A 315 -1.60 -16.66 -7.99
CA PRO A 315 -1.23 -17.18 -6.68
C PRO A 315 0.21 -17.71 -6.68
N VAL A 316 0.97 -17.37 -5.65
CA VAL A 316 2.28 -17.96 -5.36
C VAL A 316 2.29 -18.44 -3.91
N ASP A 317 2.85 -19.62 -3.66
CA ASP A 317 2.95 -20.15 -2.31
C ASP A 317 4.06 -19.45 -1.51
N ILE A 318 3.92 -19.36 -0.19
CA ILE A 318 4.89 -18.68 0.69
C ILE A 318 6.30 -19.32 0.74
N ARG A 319 6.47 -20.50 0.13
CA ARG A 319 7.78 -21.15 -0.06
C ARG A 319 8.38 -20.86 -1.43
N PHE A 320 7.66 -20.13 -2.28
CA PHE A 320 8.06 -19.67 -3.62
C PHE A 320 8.50 -20.80 -4.56
N GLN A 321 7.99 -22.02 -4.37
CA GLN A 321 8.45 -23.19 -5.15
C GLN A 321 8.12 -23.05 -6.63
N ALA A 322 7.00 -22.40 -6.95
CA ALA A 322 6.54 -22.20 -8.32
C ALA A 322 6.93 -20.82 -8.89
N LEU A 323 7.65 -19.97 -8.16
CA LEU A 323 7.88 -18.57 -8.53
C LEU A 323 8.58 -18.44 -9.89
N HIS A 324 9.69 -19.15 -10.09
CA HIS A 324 10.46 -19.14 -11.34
C HIS A 324 9.65 -19.67 -12.53
N SER A 325 8.96 -20.80 -12.36
CA SER A 325 8.11 -21.39 -13.41
C SER A 325 6.96 -20.45 -13.79
N THR A 326 6.34 -19.81 -12.80
CA THR A 326 5.22 -18.89 -13.00
C THR A 326 5.68 -17.64 -13.74
N LEU A 327 6.83 -17.07 -13.38
CA LEU A 327 7.37 -15.92 -14.09
C LEU A 327 7.84 -16.29 -15.51
N ALA A 328 8.44 -17.47 -15.69
CA ALA A 328 8.81 -18.00 -17.00
C ALA A 328 7.59 -18.19 -17.92
N TYR A 329 6.45 -18.63 -17.38
CA TYR A 329 5.20 -18.76 -18.14
C TYR A 329 4.78 -17.45 -18.79
N PHE A 330 4.86 -16.33 -18.05
CA PHE A 330 4.42 -15.02 -18.57
C PHE A 330 5.48 -14.32 -19.42
N THR A 331 6.75 -14.41 -19.02
CA THR A 331 7.85 -13.63 -19.63
C THR A 331 8.62 -14.39 -20.71
N GLY A 332 8.51 -15.72 -20.73
CA GLY A 332 9.26 -16.59 -21.61
C GLY A 332 10.73 -16.71 -21.22
N LEU A 333 11.42 -17.65 -21.86
CA LEU A 333 12.87 -17.88 -21.74
C LEU A 333 13.59 -17.79 -23.10
N GLU A 334 12.86 -17.60 -24.19
CA GLU A 334 13.46 -17.45 -25.51
C GLU A 334 14.34 -16.18 -25.60
N GLY A 335 15.58 -16.36 -26.06
CA GLY A 335 16.58 -15.28 -26.11
C GLY A 335 17.14 -14.84 -24.75
N ARG A 336 16.79 -15.54 -23.66
CA ARG A 336 17.40 -15.34 -22.33
C ARG A 336 18.67 -16.17 -22.19
N VAL A 337 19.36 -16.02 -21.06
CA VAL A 337 20.53 -16.86 -20.77
C VAL A 337 20.14 -18.35 -20.77
N PRO A 338 21.04 -19.25 -21.21
CA PRO A 338 20.79 -20.68 -21.16
C PRO A 338 20.43 -21.16 -19.76
N VAL A 339 19.59 -22.20 -19.70
CA VAL A 339 19.20 -22.88 -18.46
C VAL A 339 19.55 -24.36 -18.59
N ASN A 340 20.17 -24.96 -17.57
CA ASN A 340 20.76 -26.30 -17.62
C ASN A 340 21.69 -26.48 -18.83
N GLY A 341 22.45 -25.44 -19.17
CA GLY A 341 23.40 -25.45 -20.29
C GLY A 341 22.78 -25.50 -21.69
N ARG A 342 21.47 -25.25 -21.83
CA ARG A 342 20.79 -25.21 -23.15
C ARG A 342 19.92 -23.97 -23.31
N GLU A 343 19.79 -23.51 -24.54
CA GLU A 343 18.80 -22.49 -24.88
C GLU A 343 17.39 -23.08 -24.75
N ILE A 344 16.51 -22.31 -24.11
CA ILE A 344 15.12 -22.73 -23.88
C ILE A 344 14.21 -21.96 -24.84
N LYS A 345 13.62 -22.67 -25.81
CA LYS A 345 12.57 -22.13 -26.68
C LYS A 345 11.24 -22.15 -25.96
N PHE A 346 11.00 -21.15 -25.13
CA PHE A 346 9.76 -20.98 -24.38
C PHE A 346 9.27 -19.53 -24.54
N GLU A 347 8.24 -19.36 -25.36
CA GLU A 347 7.58 -18.07 -25.57
C GLU A 347 6.69 -17.70 -24.38
N GLY A 348 6.77 -16.44 -23.95
CA GLY A 348 5.97 -15.91 -22.83
C GLY A 348 4.51 -15.68 -23.19
N ARG A 349 3.61 -15.94 -22.23
CA ARG A 349 2.16 -15.76 -22.35
C ARG A 349 1.70 -14.37 -21.89
N VAL A 350 2.19 -13.34 -22.57
CA VAL A 350 1.90 -11.92 -22.24
C VAL A 350 0.41 -11.59 -22.36
N SER A 351 -0.32 -12.23 -23.29
CA SER A 351 -1.77 -12.07 -23.43
C SER A 351 -2.54 -12.47 -22.17
N ASP A 352 -2.10 -13.56 -21.53
CA ASP A 352 -2.76 -14.13 -20.37
C ASP A 352 -2.51 -13.25 -19.15
N ALA A 353 -1.29 -12.73 -19.01
CA ALA A 353 -0.95 -11.72 -18.02
C ALA A 353 -1.88 -10.49 -18.14
N LYS A 354 -2.02 -9.95 -19.36
CA LYS A 354 -2.91 -8.82 -19.63
C LYS A 354 -4.36 -9.14 -19.30
N TRP A 355 -4.82 -10.35 -19.60
CA TRP A 355 -6.18 -10.79 -19.31
C TRP A 355 -6.43 -10.86 -17.80
N ILE A 356 -5.52 -11.45 -17.01
CA ILE A 356 -5.63 -11.51 -15.55
C ILE A 356 -5.70 -10.11 -14.94
N ALA A 357 -4.80 -9.20 -15.34
CA ALA A 357 -4.83 -7.82 -14.84
C ALA A 357 -6.16 -7.12 -15.18
N THR A 358 -6.64 -7.29 -16.41
CA THR A 358 -7.91 -6.68 -16.86
C THR A 358 -9.12 -7.26 -16.10
N ALA A 359 -9.17 -8.58 -15.93
CA ALA A 359 -10.24 -9.26 -15.23
C ALA A 359 -10.25 -8.91 -13.74
N GLY A 360 -9.09 -8.87 -13.09
CA GLY A 360 -8.93 -8.42 -11.70
C GLY A 360 -9.45 -7.00 -11.50
N ARG A 361 -9.09 -6.07 -12.40
CA ARG A 361 -9.56 -4.68 -12.36
C ARG A 361 -11.08 -4.57 -12.54
N GLN A 362 -11.62 -5.17 -13.60
CA GLN A 362 -13.06 -5.15 -13.87
C GLN A 362 -13.86 -5.75 -12.71
N TRP A 363 -13.33 -6.80 -12.08
CA TRP A 363 -13.96 -7.40 -10.92
C TRP A 363 -13.87 -6.50 -9.68
N ALA A 364 -12.72 -5.88 -9.44
CA ALA A 364 -12.54 -4.96 -8.33
C ALA A 364 -13.50 -3.77 -8.42
N ASP A 365 -13.69 -3.21 -9.62
CA ASP A 365 -14.63 -2.11 -9.89
C ASP A 365 -16.10 -2.51 -9.74
N LYS A 366 -16.40 -3.82 -9.83
CA LYS A 366 -17.77 -4.35 -9.78
C LYS A 366 -18.16 -4.90 -8.41
N ALA A 367 -17.23 -5.55 -7.72
CA ALA A 367 -17.52 -6.43 -6.58
C ALA A 367 -16.61 -6.20 -5.37
N LEU A 368 -15.63 -5.29 -5.48
CA LEU A 368 -14.73 -4.89 -4.39
C LEU A 368 -14.72 -3.36 -4.24
N ARG A 369 -15.88 -2.73 -4.40
CA ARG A 369 -16.03 -1.28 -4.22
C ARG A 369 -16.10 -0.93 -2.73
N ARG A 370 -16.09 0.36 -2.43
CA ARG A 370 -16.20 0.83 -1.04
C ARG A 370 -17.53 0.37 -0.41
N GLU A 371 -18.61 0.41 -1.18
CA GLU A 371 -19.93 -0.05 -0.75
C GLU A 371 -19.93 -1.55 -0.44
N ASP A 372 -19.18 -2.36 -1.20
CA ASP A 372 -19.10 -3.81 -0.97
C ASP A 372 -18.35 -4.13 0.34
N MET A 373 -17.34 -3.32 0.69
CA MET A 373 -16.62 -3.40 1.96
C MET A 373 -17.50 -2.99 3.14
N GLU A 374 -18.24 -1.89 3.03
CA GLU A 374 -19.20 -1.42 4.04
C GLU A 374 -20.28 -2.48 4.31
N VAL A 375 -20.84 -3.07 3.24
CA VAL A 375 -21.83 -4.15 3.35
C VAL A 375 -21.25 -5.40 3.99
N TYR A 376 -19.99 -5.75 3.67
CA TYR A 376 -19.31 -6.87 4.33
C TYR A 376 -19.17 -6.64 5.83
N LEU A 377 -18.65 -5.48 6.23
CA LEU A 377 -18.46 -5.12 7.64
C LEU A 377 -19.79 -5.12 8.39
N PHE A 378 -20.83 -4.50 7.80
CA PHE A 378 -22.16 -4.48 8.40
C PHE A 378 -22.72 -5.90 8.61
N ARG A 379 -22.64 -6.76 7.60
CA ARG A 379 -23.08 -8.17 7.72
C ARG A 379 -22.27 -8.94 8.75
N LEU A 380 -20.96 -8.73 8.80
CA LEU A 380 -20.07 -9.36 9.78
C LEU A 380 -20.51 -9.00 11.20
N LEU A 381 -20.78 -7.72 11.48
CA LEU A 381 -21.24 -7.26 12.79
C LEU A 381 -22.61 -7.83 13.16
N LEU A 382 -23.54 -7.96 12.21
CA LEU A 382 -24.85 -8.59 12.45
C LEU A 382 -24.73 -10.07 12.80
N GLU A 383 -23.96 -10.83 12.02
CA GLU A 383 -23.74 -12.26 12.27
C GLU A 383 -22.97 -12.49 13.57
N TRP A 384 -21.96 -11.67 13.85
CA TRP A 384 -21.25 -11.70 15.13
C TRP A 384 -22.19 -11.44 16.30
N GLY A 385 -23.01 -10.40 16.22
CA GLY A 385 -24.02 -10.07 17.22
C GLY A 385 -24.96 -11.25 17.51
N ARG A 386 -25.44 -11.92 16.45
CA ARG A 386 -26.25 -13.14 16.57
C ARG A 386 -25.48 -14.30 17.22
N VAL A 387 -24.20 -14.50 16.89
CA VAL A 387 -23.40 -15.61 17.45
C VAL A 387 -23.17 -15.45 18.95
N VAL A 388 -22.90 -14.21 19.41
CA VAL A 388 -22.61 -13.92 20.82
C VAL A 388 -23.87 -13.77 21.68
N ASP A 389 -25.05 -13.62 21.09
CA ASP A 389 -26.32 -13.50 21.81
C ASP A 389 -26.71 -14.84 22.48
N ALA A 390 -27.01 -14.80 23.78
CA ALA A 390 -27.43 -15.96 24.56
C ALA A 390 -28.81 -16.51 24.12
N GLY A 391 -29.66 -15.66 23.52
CA GLY A 391 -30.97 -16.00 22.99
C GLY A 391 -30.96 -16.38 21.50
N ARG A 392 -29.79 -16.58 20.88
CA ARG A 392 -29.64 -16.83 19.42
C ARG A 392 -30.49 -17.94 18.82
N ASP A 393 -30.83 -18.97 19.61
CA ASP A 393 -31.67 -20.08 19.14
C ASP A 393 -33.14 -19.67 18.96
N SER A 394 -33.52 -18.51 19.51
CA SER A 394 -34.86 -17.93 19.42
C SER A 394 -34.94 -16.67 18.56
N LEU A 395 -33.78 -16.12 18.12
CA LEU A 395 -33.70 -14.95 17.25
C LEU A 395 -34.03 -15.33 15.80
N GLY A 396 -35.09 -14.75 15.25
CA GLY A 396 -35.50 -14.93 13.85
C GLY A 396 -36.68 -14.07 13.47
N PHE A 397 -36.74 -13.66 12.20
CA PHE A 397 -37.91 -12.99 11.64
C PHE A 397 -39.07 -13.97 11.55
N LYS A 398 -40.15 -13.71 12.28
CA LYS A 398 -41.41 -14.44 12.14
C LYS A 398 -42.30 -13.65 11.17
N ILE A 399 -42.68 -14.26 10.05
CA ILE A 399 -43.75 -13.72 9.21
C ILE A 399 -45.04 -13.89 10.00
N GLU A 400 -45.67 -12.79 10.41
CA GLU A 400 -47.01 -12.83 11.00
C GLU A 400 -47.99 -13.31 9.92
N SER A 401 -48.65 -14.43 10.19
CA SER A 401 -49.63 -15.09 9.33
C SER A 401 -51.02 -14.49 9.45
#